data_AF-A0A3M2H3T7-F1
#
_entry.id   AF-A0A3M2H3T7-F1
#
_cell.length_a   1.000
_cell.length_b   1.000
_cell.length_c   1.000
_cell.angle_alpha   90.00
_cell.angle_beta   90.00
_cell.angle_gamma   90.00
#
_symmetry.space_group_name_H-M   'P 1'
#
loop_
_entity.id
_entity.type
_entity.pdbx_description
1 polymer ?
#
loop_
_entity_poly.entity_id
_entity_poly.type
_entity_poly.pdbx_seq_one_letter_code
_entity_poly.pdbx_strand_id
1 'polypeptide(L)'
;MASTDEGPSASDLFAESLVAADELAEARRTIKRLQRRIVGLERDLHATTSVLGAEVEVPRWTTPKRRPRALTCAPVLLLSDWHFGEVVDPREVDGANAFDDEIAERRWSRVIDETPEMLRRHLHGYRFEFLVVALLGDMLSGDIHEELARTNTAPVPEVITTWVPRIVAGLRHLADETGVERVVVPCV
;
A
#
# COMPACT_ATOMS: atom_id res chain seq x y z
N MET A 1 -8.08 80.32 -11.03
CA MET A 1 -8.33 79.08 -10.27
C MET A 1 -9.81 78.84 -10.22
N ALA A 2 -10.32 77.90 -11.02
CA ALA A 2 -11.59 77.22 -10.80
C ALA A 2 -11.55 75.96 -11.68
N SER A 3 -11.02 74.88 -11.10
CA SER A 3 -11.05 73.54 -11.68
C SER A 3 -12.50 73.06 -11.63
N THR A 4 -13.19 73.02 -12.75
CA THR A 4 -14.48 72.35 -12.87
C THR A 4 -14.22 70.85 -12.87
N ASP A 5 -14.32 70.27 -11.68
CA ASP A 5 -14.45 68.83 -11.47
C ASP A 5 -15.85 68.43 -11.99
N GLU A 6 -15.96 68.15 -13.29
CA GLU A 6 -17.16 67.53 -13.85
C GLU A 6 -17.22 66.11 -13.31
N GLY A 7 -18.14 65.89 -12.37
CA GLY A 7 -18.37 64.58 -11.78
C GLY A 7 -18.65 63.50 -12.84
N PRO A 8 -18.41 62.23 -12.52
CA PRO A 8 -18.46 61.12 -13.47
C PRO A 8 -19.79 61.08 -14.22
N SER A 9 -19.75 60.81 -15.53
CA SER A 9 -20.95 60.74 -16.36
C SER A 9 -21.78 59.51 -15.96
N ALA A 10 -23.07 59.50 -16.29
CA ALA A 10 -23.95 58.36 -16.02
C ALA A 10 -23.40 57.04 -16.61
N SER A 11 -22.73 57.11 -17.77
CA SER A 11 -22.08 55.96 -18.41
C SER A 11 -20.91 55.42 -17.60
N ASP A 12 -20.13 56.30 -16.98
CA ASP A 12 -18.97 55.92 -16.15
C ASP A 12 -19.45 55.24 -14.87
N LEU A 13 -20.53 55.75 -14.26
CA LEU A 13 -21.17 55.14 -13.09
C LEU A 13 -21.77 53.74 -13.40
N PHE A 14 -22.30 53.53 -14.61
CA PHE A 14 -22.76 52.21 -15.04
C PHE A 14 -21.60 51.23 -15.26
N ALA A 15 -20.49 51.68 -15.87
CA ALA A 15 -19.30 50.86 -16.06
C ALA A 15 -18.66 50.47 -14.72
N GLU A 16 -18.54 51.41 -13.79
CA GLU A 16 -18.02 51.18 -12.43
C GLU A 16 -18.91 50.21 -11.63
N SER A 17 -20.24 50.34 -11.76
CA SER A 17 -21.21 49.40 -11.17
C SER A 17 -21.08 47.98 -11.75
N LEU A 18 -20.79 47.85 -13.05
CA LEU A 18 -20.60 46.55 -13.70
C LEU A 18 -19.30 45.87 -13.23
N VAL A 19 -18.20 46.63 -13.11
CA VAL A 19 -16.92 46.14 -12.60
C VAL A 19 -17.07 45.72 -11.13
N ALA A 20 -17.70 46.53 -10.29
CA ALA A 20 -17.96 46.19 -8.90
C ALA A 20 -18.83 44.93 -8.74
N ALA A 21 -19.78 44.70 -9.66
CA ALA A 21 -20.60 43.49 -9.66
C ALA A 21 -19.81 42.22 -10.01
N ASP A 22 -18.85 42.30 -10.94
CA ASP A 22 -17.98 41.19 -11.31
C ASP A 22 -16.97 40.86 -10.19
N GLU A 23 -16.36 41.88 -9.59
CA GLU A 23 -15.49 41.73 -8.42
C GLU A 23 -16.23 41.10 -7.24
N LEU A 24 -17.48 41.50 -6.99
CA LEU A 24 -18.34 40.89 -5.97
C LEU A 24 -18.64 39.42 -6.29
N ALA A 25 -18.85 39.07 -7.56
CA ALA A 25 -19.08 37.70 -7.99
C ALA A 25 -17.83 36.83 -7.80
N GLU A 26 -16.64 37.35 -8.15
CA GLU A 26 -15.37 36.66 -7.95
C GLU A 26 -15.03 36.48 -6.46
N ALA A 27 -15.21 37.52 -5.66
CA ALA A 27 -15.03 37.46 -4.21
C ALA A 27 -15.94 36.39 -3.58
N ARG A 28 -17.23 36.33 -3.99
CA ARG A 28 -18.17 35.29 -3.54
C ARG A 28 -17.73 33.87 -3.94
N ARG A 29 -17.19 33.68 -5.15
CA ARG A 29 -16.63 32.38 -5.58
C ARG A 29 -15.43 31.98 -4.73
N THR A 30 -14.54 32.93 -4.44
CA THR A 30 -13.37 32.71 -3.59
C THR A 30 -13.76 32.38 -2.16
N ILE A 31 -14.72 33.09 -1.57
CA ILE A 31 -15.28 32.79 -0.25
C ILE A 31 -15.81 31.34 -0.22
N LYS A 32 -16.61 30.95 -1.21
CA LYS A 32 -17.16 29.59 -1.28
C LYS A 32 -16.08 28.51 -1.43
N ARG A 33 -14.98 28.80 -2.13
CA ARG A 33 -13.83 27.89 -2.26
C ARG A 33 -13.06 27.77 -0.95
N LEU A 34 -12.78 28.89 -0.28
CA LEU A 34 -12.08 28.91 1.00
C LEU A 34 -12.91 28.25 2.10
N GLN A 35 -14.22 28.46 2.14
CA GLN A 35 -15.14 27.77 3.05
C GLN A 35 -15.08 26.26 2.89
N ARG A 36 -15.11 25.74 1.64
CA ARG A 36 -14.95 24.31 1.39
C ARG A 36 -13.60 23.76 1.88
N ARG A 37 -12.54 24.56 1.75
CA ARG A 37 -11.18 24.20 2.17
C ARG A 37 -11.04 24.20 3.69
N ILE A 38 -11.66 25.15 4.39
CA ILE A 38 -11.74 25.17 5.86
C ILE A 38 -12.45 23.92 6.37
N VAL A 39 -13.62 23.58 5.81
CA VAL A 39 -14.36 22.37 6.21
C VAL A 39 -13.55 21.09 5.98
N GLY A 40 -12.76 21.02 4.89
CA GLY A 40 -11.84 19.91 4.66
C GLY A 40 -10.75 19.82 5.72
N LEU A 41 -10.06 20.94 5.97
CA LEU A 41 -8.98 21.00 6.97
C LEU A 41 -9.47 20.73 8.40
N GLU A 42 -10.67 21.19 8.75
CA GLU A 42 -11.27 20.90 10.06
C GLU A 42 -11.55 19.40 10.24
N ARG A 43 -11.97 18.70 9.17
CA ARG A 43 -12.14 17.23 9.19
C ARG A 43 -10.82 16.51 9.36
N ASP A 44 -9.80 16.91 8.61
CA ASP A 44 -8.47 16.29 8.67
C ASP A 44 -7.82 16.52 10.04
N LEU A 45 -7.95 17.73 10.58
CA LEU A 45 -7.49 18.07 11.92
C LEU A 45 -8.24 17.27 12.97
N HIS A 46 -9.56 17.13 12.85
CA HIS A 46 -10.36 16.32 13.77
C HIS A 46 -9.96 14.85 13.73
N ALA A 47 -9.77 14.26 12.54
CA ALA A 47 -9.30 12.90 12.37
C ALA A 47 -7.91 12.71 13.01
N THR A 48 -6.99 13.64 12.82
CA THR A 48 -5.64 13.56 13.39
C THR A 48 -5.63 13.71 14.91
N THR A 49 -6.37 14.70 15.43
CA THR A 49 -6.43 15.00 16.87
C THR A 49 -7.18 13.95 17.67
N SER A 50 -8.22 13.33 17.10
CA SER A 50 -8.95 12.23 17.74
C SER A 50 -8.06 11.01 17.98
N VAL A 51 -7.06 10.76 17.12
CA VAL A 51 -6.07 9.70 17.31
C VAL A 51 -5.02 10.10 18.33
N LEU A 52 -4.48 11.33 18.25
CA LEU A 52 -3.40 11.80 19.14
C LEU A 52 -3.84 11.97 20.60
N GLY A 53 -5.12 12.27 20.84
CA GLY A 53 -5.68 12.50 22.18
C GLY A 53 -6.41 11.30 22.79
N ALA A 54 -6.48 10.16 22.09
CA ALA A 54 -7.17 8.99 22.62
C ALA A 54 -6.31 8.29 23.68
N GLU A 55 -6.84 8.17 24.91
CA GLU A 55 -6.35 7.18 25.87
C GLU A 55 -6.73 5.79 25.36
N VAL A 56 -5.79 5.11 24.72
CA VAL A 56 -5.99 3.77 24.19
C VAL A 56 -5.77 2.76 25.31
N GLU A 57 -6.84 2.12 25.78
CA GLU A 57 -6.70 0.93 26.62
C GLU A 57 -6.22 -0.25 25.76
N VAL A 58 -4.97 -0.67 25.96
CA VAL A 58 -4.42 -1.83 25.27
C VAL A 58 -5.05 -3.10 25.87
N PRO A 59 -5.78 -3.92 25.09
CA PRO A 59 -6.37 -5.14 25.60
C PRO A 59 -5.28 -6.13 26.01
N ARG A 60 -5.49 -6.80 27.14
CA ARG A 60 -4.55 -7.81 27.63
C ARG A 60 -4.68 -9.11 26.82
N TRP A 61 -3.57 -9.55 26.23
CA TRP A 61 -3.51 -10.85 25.56
C TRP A 61 -3.79 -11.99 26.56
N THR A 62 -4.69 -12.90 26.22
CA THR A 62 -4.96 -14.09 27.04
C THR A 62 -4.10 -15.25 26.56
N THR A 63 -3.30 -15.80 27.47
CA THR A 63 -2.51 -17.02 27.16
C THR A 63 -3.25 -18.24 27.74
N PRO A 64 -3.52 -19.28 26.94
CA PRO A 64 -4.11 -20.50 27.45
C PRO A 64 -3.22 -21.10 28.55
N LYS A 65 -3.82 -21.45 29.70
CA LYS A 65 -3.09 -21.99 30.87
C LYS A 65 -2.47 -23.37 30.65
N ARG A 66 -2.86 -24.07 29.58
CA ARG A 66 -2.44 -25.46 29.33
C ARG A 66 -2.15 -25.65 27.84
N ARG A 67 -0.95 -26.13 27.52
CA ARG A 67 -0.59 -26.49 26.15
C ARG A 67 -1.28 -27.83 25.80
N PRO A 68 -1.95 -27.94 24.64
CA PRO A 68 -2.46 -29.22 24.15
C PRO A 68 -1.34 -30.25 24.04
N ARG A 69 -1.67 -31.51 24.32
CA ARG A 69 -0.72 -32.63 24.33
C ARG A 69 -0.42 -33.17 22.91
N ALA A 70 -1.22 -32.76 21.91
CA ALA A 70 -1.07 -33.17 20.52
C ALA A 70 -0.03 -32.29 19.82
N LEU A 71 0.99 -32.94 19.26
CA LEU A 71 2.13 -32.35 18.57
C LEU A 71 1.88 -32.16 17.06
N THR A 72 0.62 -32.23 16.61
CA THR A 72 0.28 -31.96 15.20
C THR A 72 0.08 -30.46 15.03
N CYS A 73 0.78 -29.85 14.09
CA CYS A 73 0.53 -28.47 13.70
C CYS A 73 0.55 -28.31 12.17
N ALA A 74 -0.16 -27.30 11.69
CA ALA A 74 -0.19 -26.92 10.29
C ALA A 74 0.64 -25.64 10.11
N PRO A 75 1.90 -25.72 9.66
CA PRO A 75 2.68 -24.53 9.36
C PRO A 75 2.04 -23.77 8.19
N VAL A 76 2.04 -22.45 8.29
CA VAL A 76 1.54 -21.54 7.25
C VAL A 76 2.67 -20.59 6.88
N LEU A 77 3.09 -20.65 5.62
CA LEU A 77 3.94 -19.66 4.98
C LEU A 77 3.04 -18.69 4.21
N LEU A 78 3.02 -17.42 4.63
CA LEU A 78 2.30 -16.36 3.92
C LEU A 78 3.27 -15.63 3.00
N LEU A 79 2.96 -15.62 1.71
CA LEU A 79 3.65 -14.89 0.66
C LEU A 79 2.63 -13.94 0.04
N SER A 80 2.76 -12.64 0.34
CA SER A 80 1.77 -11.63 -0.06
C SER A 80 2.48 -10.39 -0.58
N ASP A 81 1.84 -9.71 -1.54
CA ASP A 81 2.25 -8.37 -2.01
C ASP A 81 3.73 -8.35 -2.47
N TRP A 82 4.09 -9.33 -3.29
CA TRP A 82 5.44 -9.47 -3.84
C TRP A 82 5.72 -8.50 -4.98
N HIS A 83 4.67 -8.03 -5.67
CA HIS A 83 4.76 -7.05 -6.76
C HIS A 83 5.89 -7.34 -7.77
N PHE A 84 6.00 -8.60 -8.22
CA PHE A 84 7.05 -8.96 -9.17
C PHE A 84 6.99 -8.08 -10.43
N GLY A 85 8.15 -7.62 -10.90
CA GLY A 85 8.28 -6.66 -12.01
C GLY A 85 8.24 -5.18 -11.61
N GLU A 86 8.04 -4.86 -10.33
CA GLU A 86 8.14 -3.49 -9.80
C GLU A 86 9.61 -3.06 -9.61
N VAL A 87 9.87 -1.77 -9.79
CA VAL A 87 11.10 -1.11 -9.34
C VAL A 87 10.75 -0.06 -8.30
N VAL A 88 11.35 -0.18 -7.11
CA VAL A 88 11.26 0.82 -6.04
C VAL A 88 12.61 1.50 -5.90
N ASP A 89 12.68 2.76 -6.30
CA ASP A 89 13.86 3.60 -6.10
C ASP A 89 13.98 4.00 -4.62
N PRO A 90 15.10 3.70 -3.94
CA PRO A 90 15.31 4.09 -2.55
C PRO A 90 15.07 5.57 -2.28
N ARG A 91 15.33 6.45 -3.26
CA ARG A 91 15.15 7.89 -3.13
C ARG A 91 13.68 8.29 -2.98
N GLU A 92 12.76 7.50 -3.52
CA GLU A 92 11.31 7.76 -3.45
C GLU A 92 10.73 7.34 -2.09
N VAL A 93 11.45 6.50 -1.33
CA VAL A 93 11.03 5.96 -0.04
C VAL A 93 11.99 6.35 1.10
N ASP A 94 12.68 7.48 0.98
CA ASP A 94 13.62 8.02 1.98
C ASP A 94 14.70 7.01 2.44
N GLY A 95 15.12 6.13 1.52
CA GLY A 95 16.08 5.07 1.75
C GLY A 95 15.56 3.89 2.58
N ALA A 96 14.27 3.86 2.92
CA ALA A 96 13.69 2.82 3.79
C ALA A 96 13.61 1.43 3.11
N ASN A 97 13.51 1.38 1.79
CA ASN A 97 13.43 0.13 1.02
C ASN A 97 14.05 0.30 -0.38
N ALA A 98 14.30 -0.82 -1.04
CA ALA A 98 14.70 -0.92 -2.43
C ALA A 98 14.08 -2.19 -3.01
N PHE A 99 13.67 -2.15 -4.27
CA PHE A 99 13.13 -3.32 -4.95
C PHE A 99 13.42 -3.29 -6.45
N ASP A 100 13.80 -4.45 -6.97
CA ASP A 100 14.01 -4.76 -8.38
C ASP A 100 13.96 -6.29 -8.53
N ASP A 101 14.07 -6.80 -9.77
CA ASP A 101 13.99 -8.24 -10.02
C ASP A 101 15.12 -9.04 -9.34
N GLU A 102 16.32 -8.47 -9.17
CA GLU A 102 17.41 -9.16 -8.49
C GLU A 102 17.17 -9.25 -6.98
N ILE A 103 16.65 -8.18 -6.37
CA ILE A 103 16.24 -8.14 -4.96
C ILE A 103 15.10 -9.14 -4.76
N ALA A 104 14.11 -9.15 -5.65
CA ALA A 104 13.01 -10.08 -5.62
C ALA A 104 13.51 -11.53 -5.67
N GLU A 105 14.44 -11.87 -6.57
CA GLU A 105 14.98 -13.22 -6.71
C GLU A 105 15.74 -13.65 -5.45
N ARG A 106 16.58 -12.77 -4.89
CA ARG A 106 17.27 -13.06 -3.61
C ARG A 106 16.30 -13.27 -2.45
N ARG A 107 15.26 -12.43 -2.35
CA ARG A 107 14.23 -12.54 -1.29
C ARG A 107 13.42 -13.83 -1.47
N TRP A 108 13.08 -14.18 -2.70
CA TRP A 108 12.36 -15.41 -3.03
C TRP A 108 13.18 -16.65 -2.67
N SER A 109 14.43 -16.76 -3.16
CA SER A 109 15.30 -17.88 -2.81
C SER A 109 15.48 -18.01 -1.29
N ARG A 110 15.74 -16.88 -0.60
CA ARG A 110 15.89 -16.89 0.85
C ARG A 110 14.66 -17.44 1.56
N VAL A 111 13.45 -16.98 1.23
CA VAL A 111 12.24 -17.46 1.93
C VAL A 111 11.97 -18.93 1.66
N ILE A 112 12.24 -19.40 0.44
CA ILE A 112 12.08 -20.80 0.05
C ILE A 112 13.08 -21.71 0.78
N ASP A 113 14.36 -21.31 0.86
CA ASP A 113 15.43 -22.11 1.48
C ASP A 113 15.33 -22.11 3.02
N GLU A 114 15.00 -20.97 3.63
CA GLU A 114 14.94 -20.82 5.08
C GLU A 114 13.68 -21.45 5.69
N THR A 115 12.59 -21.60 4.93
CA THR A 115 11.33 -22.15 5.46
C THR A 115 11.52 -23.59 5.98
N PRO A 116 12.07 -24.55 5.20
CA PRO A 116 12.36 -25.89 5.72
C PRO A 116 13.34 -25.88 6.90
N GLU A 117 14.37 -25.03 6.87
CA GLU A 117 15.31 -24.92 8.00
C GLU A 117 14.59 -24.46 9.28
N MET A 118 13.76 -23.42 9.18
CA MET A 118 13.00 -22.89 10.31
C MET A 118 12.08 -23.95 10.91
N LEU A 119 11.35 -24.70 10.06
CA LEU A 119 10.48 -25.78 10.52
C LEU A 119 11.27 -26.87 11.25
N ARG A 120 12.39 -27.33 10.69
CA ARG A 120 13.23 -28.37 11.30
C ARG A 120 13.85 -27.91 12.63
N ARG A 121 14.33 -26.66 12.69
CA ARG A 121 15.06 -26.13 13.85
C ARG A 121 14.12 -25.78 15.01
N HIS A 122 13.03 -25.08 14.73
CA HIS A 122 12.17 -24.49 15.77
C HIS A 122 10.95 -25.33 16.10
N LEU A 123 10.52 -26.21 15.18
CA LEU A 123 9.35 -27.07 15.38
C LEU A 123 9.74 -28.55 15.44
N HIS A 124 10.96 -28.85 15.86
CA HIS A 124 11.39 -30.24 16.12
C HIS A 124 10.44 -30.92 17.12
N GLY A 125 10.03 -32.15 16.80
CA GLY A 125 9.08 -32.92 17.62
C GLY A 125 7.60 -32.69 17.29
N TYR A 126 7.27 -31.73 16.43
CA TYR A 126 5.95 -31.62 15.82
C TYR A 126 5.85 -32.53 14.59
N ARG A 127 4.64 -33.03 14.31
CA ARG A 127 4.31 -33.70 13.05
C ARG A 127 3.52 -32.73 12.18
N PHE A 128 3.97 -32.57 10.94
CA PHE A 128 3.28 -31.76 9.92
C PHE A 128 2.71 -32.72 8.87
N GLU A 129 1.39 -32.71 8.70
CA GLU A 129 0.75 -33.50 7.63
C GLU A 129 0.78 -32.73 6.29
N PHE A 130 0.66 -31.41 6.37
CA PHE A 130 0.68 -30.51 5.22
C PHE A 130 1.35 -29.18 5.55
N LEU A 131 1.88 -28.54 4.52
CA LEU A 131 2.34 -27.14 4.56
C LEU A 131 1.35 -26.27 3.79
N VAL A 132 0.88 -25.19 4.41
CA VAL A 132 0.10 -24.17 3.68
C VAL A 132 1.05 -23.11 3.18
N VAL A 133 1.09 -22.88 1.87
CA VAL A 133 1.79 -21.76 1.23
C VAL A 133 0.74 -20.83 0.67
N ALA A 134 0.34 -19.83 1.44
CA ALA A 134 -0.69 -18.88 1.04
C ALA A 134 -0.06 -17.81 0.14
N LEU A 135 -0.43 -17.84 -1.15
CA LEU A 135 -0.06 -16.82 -2.13
C LEU A 135 -1.18 -15.78 -2.18
N LEU A 136 -1.10 -14.76 -1.33
CA LEU A 136 -2.16 -13.75 -1.18
C LEU A 136 -1.72 -12.41 -1.78
N GLY A 137 -2.62 -11.43 -1.75
CA GLY A 137 -2.32 -10.07 -2.21
C GLY A 137 -1.86 -10.02 -3.67
N ASP A 138 -1.10 -8.98 -3.99
CA ASP A 138 -0.67 -8.74 -5.37
C ASP A 138 0.70 -9.38 -5.65
N MET A 139 0.70 -10.50 -6.37
CA MET A 139 1.93 -11.21 -6.73
C MET A 139 2.70 -10.52 -7.87
N LEU A 140 2.01 -9.79 -8.75
CA LEU A 140 2.59 -9.09 -9.90
C LEU A 140 2.37 -7.58 -9.73
N SER A 141 3.32 -6.78 -10.19
CA SER A 141 3.12 -5.35 -10.34
C SER A 141 1.97 -5.10 -11.34
N GLY A 142 0.99 -4.28 -10.94
CA GLY A 142 -0.15 -3.95 -11.78
C GLY A 142 0.13 -2.75 -12.67
N ASP A 143 -0.09 -2.87 -13.98
CA ASP A 143 -0.23 -1.73 -14.91
C ASP A 143 -1.60 -1.04 -14.73
N ILE A 144 -1.99 -0.67 -13.50
CA ILE A 144 -3.35 -0.20 -13.21
C ILE A 144 -3.51 1.31 -13.47
N HIS A 145 -2.41 2.05 -13.60
CA HIS A 145 -2.40 3.49 -13.90
C HIS A 145 -1.41 3.83 -15.01
N GLU A 146 -1.78 4.72 -15.92
CA GLU A 146 -0.93 5.27 -16.99
C GLU A 146 0.37 5.89 -16.45
N GLU A 147 0.40 6.28 -15.18
CA GLU A 147 1.56 6.84 -14.48
C GLU A 147 2.60 5.76 -14.09
N LEU A 148 2.18 4.51 -13.84
CA LEU A 148 3.03 3.38 -13.41
C LEU A 148 3.64 2.57 -14.58
N ALA A 149 3.12 2.74 -15.80
CA ALA A 149 3.68 2.12 -17.00
C ALA A 149 5.13 2.58 -17.31
N ARG A 150 5.60 3.65 -16.64
CA ARG A 150 6.95 4.21 -16.83
C ARG A 150 8.02 3.57 -15.94
N THR A 151 7.65 2.84 -14.89
CA THR A 151 8.58 2.32 -13.86
C THR A 151 8.66 0.80 -13.82
N ASN A 152 7.83 0.07 -14.58
CA ASN A 152 7.91 -1.39 -14.64
C ASN A 152 9.14 -1.85 -15.44
N THR A 153 9.86 -2.85 -14.93
CA THR A 153 11.06 -3.40 -15.57
C THR A 153 10.72 -4.13 -16.88
N ALA A 154 9.54 -4.74 -16.94
CA ALA A 154 9.08 -5.53 -18.07
C ALA A 154 7.54 -5.56 -18.16
N PRO A 155 6.97 -5.77 -19.36
CA PRO A 155 5.53 -6.01 -19.52
C PRO A 155 5.05 -7.23 -18.74
N VAL A 156 3.81 -7.18 -18.23
CA VAL A 156 3.21 -8.27 -17.43
C VAL A 156 3.39 -9.68 -18.02
N PRO A 157 3.23 -9.94 -19.33
CA PRO A 157 3.47 -11.27 -19.88
C PRO A 157 4.90 -11.80 -19.64
N GLU A 158 5.90 -10.92 -19.71
CA GLU A 158 7.30 -11.28 -19.49
C GLU A 158 7.54 -11.63 -18.01
N VAL A 159 6.99 -10.82 -17.10
CA VAL A 159 7.02 -11.07 -15.65
C VAL A 159 6.39 -12.43 -15.34
N ILE A 160 5.23 -12.76 -15.95
CA ILE A 160 4.57 -14.06 -15.80
C ILE A 160 5.51 -15.20 -16.25
N THR A 161 6.09 -15.10 -17.45
CA THR A 161 6.98 -16.14 -17.97
C THR A 161 8.25 -16.32 -17.13
N THR A 162 8.68 -15.27 -16.44
CA THR A 162 9.85 -15.28 -15.57
C THR A 162 9.54 -15.88 -14.19
N TRP A 163 8.43 -15.46 -13.59
CA TRP A 163 8.14 -15.76 -12.19
C TRP A 163 7.32 -17.02 -11.96
N VAL A 164 6.42 -17.40 -12.88
CA VAL A 164 5.65 -18.65 -12.73
C VAL A 164 6.57 -19.88 -12.61
N PRO A 165 7.61 -20.09 -13.45
CA PRO A 165 8.51 -21.22 -13.30
C PRO A 165 9.27 -21.22 -11.96
N ARG A 166 9.66 -20.04 -11.47
CA ARG A 166 10.35 -19.86 -10.19
C ARG A 166 9.44 -20.18 -9.00
N ILE A 167 8.19 -19.76 -9.06
CA ILE A 167 7.19 -20.08 -8.05
C ILE A 167 6.95 -21.59 -8.00
N VAL A 168 6.76 -22.22 -9.17
CA VAL A 168 6.61 -23.69 -9.27
C VAL A 168 7.84 -24.41 -8.72
N ALA A 169 9.05 -23.96 -9.05
CA ALA A 169 10.28 -24.54 -8.53
C ALA A 169 10.37 -24.41 -7.00
N GLY A 170 10.05 -23.24 -6.44
CA GLY A 170 10.05 -23.02 -5.00
C GLY A 170 9.01 -23.88 -4.27
N LEU A 171 7.79 -23.99 -4.80
CA LEU A 171 6.75 -24.85 -4.22
C LEU A 171 7.14 -26.32 -4.22
N ARG A 172 7.80 -26.81 -5.29
CA ARG A 172 8.34 -28.17 -5.34
C ARG A 172 9.46 -28.37 -4.32
N HIS A 173 10.39 -27.42 -4.25
CA HIS A 173 11.47 -27.47 -3.26
C HIS A 173 10.93 -27.53 -1.83
N LEU A 174 9.93 -26.72 -1.51
CA LEU A 174 9.26 -26.77 -0.20
C LEU A 174 8.61 -28.14 0.05
N ALA A 175 7.94 -28.74 -0.93
CA ALA A 175 7.35 -30.07 -0.79
C ALA A 175 8.43 -31.13 -0.50
N ASP A 176 9.53 -31.10 -1.27
CA ASP A 176 10.61 -32.07 -1.19
C ASP A 176 11.38 -31.95 0.14
N GLU A 177 11.74 -30.73 0.53
CA GLU A 177 12.56 -30.49 1.72
C GLU A 177 11.77 -30.64 3.03
N THR A 178 10.50 -30.22 3.07
CA THR A 178 9.74 -30.33 4.32
C THR A 178 9.25 -31.75 4.59
N GLY A 179 9.20 -32.62 3.58
CA GLY A 179 8.77 -34.01 3.70
C GLY A 179 7.29 -34.16 4.08
N VAL A 180 6.48 -33.13 3.83
CA VAL A 180 5.02 -33.16 4.06
C VAL A 180 4.32 -34.00 3.01
N GLU A 181 3.17 -34.57 3.34
CA GLU A 181 2.38 -35.37 2.37
C GLU A 181 1.77 -34.50 1.28
N ARG A 182 1.53 -33.21 1.59
CA ARG A 182 0.91 -32.25 0.66
C ARG A 182 1.32 -30.81 0.96
N VAL A 183 1.52 -30.04 -0.10
CA VAL A 183 1.54 -28.57 -0.04
C VAL A 183 0.18 -28.04 -0.50
N VAL A 184 -0.45 -27.19 0.31
CA VAL A 184 -1.74 -26.55 0.00
C VAL A 184 -1.48 -25.10 -0.34
N VAL A 185 -1.93 -24.67 -1.52
CA VAL A 185 -1.67 -23.33 -2.05
C VAL A 185 -2.99 -22.59 -2.24
N PRO A 186 -3.52 -21.90 -1.21
CA PRO A 186 -4.61 -20.95 -1.41
C PRO A 186 -4.04 -19.72 -2.14
N CYS A 187 -4.69 -19.34 -3.24
CA CYS A 187 -4.37 -18.14 -4.03
C CYS A 187 -5.64 -17.35 -4.36
N VAL A 188 -5.50 -16.03 -4.47
CA VAL A 188 -6.56 -15.09 -4.88
C VAL A 188 -6.26 -14.46 -6.23
#